data_AF-A0A519RP92-F1
#
_entry.id   AF-A0A519RP92-F1
#
_cell.length_a   1.000
_cell.length_b   1.000
_cell.length_c   1.000
_cell.angle_alpha   90.00
_cell.angle_beta   90.00
_cell.angle_gamma   90.00
#
_symmetry.space_group_name_H-M   'P 1'
#
loop_
_entity.id
_entity.type
_entity.pdbx_description
1 polymer ?
#
loop_
_entity_poly.entity_id
_entity_poly.type
_entity_poly.pdbx_seq_one_letter_code
_entity_poly.pdbx_strand_id
1 'polypeptide(L)'
;AVAESAIVGFPHDIKGNALYGYVILKETGESRDRKNLSNEINQMISDQIGPIAKLDKIQFVTGLPKTRSGKIMRRILRKIAEGDFSNFGDTTTLLNPEIVDEIKEGRL
;
A
#
# COMPACT_ATOMS: atom_id res chain seq x y z
N ALA A 1 -14.38 2.84 6.19
CA ALA A 1 -14.24 1.90 5.07
C ALA A 1 -12.91 1.15 5.09
N VAL A 2 -11.78 1.80 5.42
CA VAL A 2 -10.47 1.13 5.53
C VAL A 2 -10.41 0.23 6.77
N ALA A 3 -9.88 -0.99 6.62
CA ALA A 3 -9.58 -1.92 7.70
C ALA A 3 -8.13 -1.75 8.18
N GLU A 4 -7.18 -1.75 7.24
CA GLU A 4 -5.76 -1.60 7.51
C GLU A 4 -5.06 -0.93 6.33
N SER A 5 -3.91 -0.29 6.57
CA SER A 5 -3.11 0.30 5.50
C SER A 5 -1.62 0.27 5.80
N ALA A 6 -0.83 0.32 4.74
CA ALA A 6 0.62 0.49 4.81
C ALA A 6 1.07 1.51 3.75
N ILE A 7 1.81 2.52 4.19
CA ILE A 7 2.32 3.59 3.32
C ILE A 7 3.85 3.44 3.20
N VAL A 8 4.35 3.57 1.98
CA VAL A 8 5.79 3.58 1.65
C VAL A 8 6.11 4.70 0.68
N GLY A 9 7.37 5.12 0.65
CA GLY A 9 7.87 6.02 -0.38
C GLY A 9 8.26 5.25 -1.64
N PHE A 10 8.18 5.90 -2.80
CA PHE A 10 8.69 5.39 -4.06
C PHE A 10 9.31 6.52 -4.91
N PRO A 11 10.29 6.21 -5.80
CA PRO A 11 10.87 7.17 -6.72
C PRO A 11 9.82 7.81 -7.63
N HIS A 12 9.86 9.13 -7.77
CA HIS A 12 8.94 9.88 -8.62
C HIS A 12 9.70 10.97 -9.36
N ASP A 13 9.58 11.02 -10.69
CA ASP A 13 10.44 11.87 -11.53
C ASP A 13 10.36 13.37 -11.20
N ILE A 14 9.15 13.87 -10.88
CA ILE A 14 8.93 15.28 -10.53
C ILE A 14 9.23 15.59 -9.06
N LYS A 15 8.74 14.75 -8.13
CA LYS A 15 8.81 15.00 -6.68
C LYS A 15 10.09 14.47 -6.03
N GLY A 16 10.91 13.71 -6.77
CA GLY A 16 11.99 12.88 -6.25
C GLY A 16 11.47 11.63 -5.53
N ASN A 17 10.64 11.81 -4.51
CA ASN A 17 9.90 10.75 -3.82
C ASN A 17 8.42 11.11 -3.69
N ALA A 18 7.57 10.09 -3.81
CA ALA A 18 6.13 10.18 -3.62
C ALA A 18 5.63 9.09 -2.69
N LEU A 19 4.37 9.19 -2.24
CA LEU A 19 3.77 8.24 -1.30
C LEU A 19 2.86 7.24 -2.02
N TYR A 20 3.04 5.96 -1.70
CA TYR A 20 2.23 4.84 -2.15
C TYR A 20 1.53 4.21 -0.95
N GLY A 21 0.19 4.18 -0.96
CA GLY A 21 -0.61 3.48 0.03
C GLY A 21 -1.16 2.16 -0.46
N TYR A 22 -0.94 1.10 0.32
CA TYR A 22 -1.61 -0.20 0.20
C TYR A 22 -2.74 -0.23 1.23
N VAL A 23 -3.97 -0.48 0.78
CA VAL A 23 -5.18 -0.31 1.60
C VAL A 23 -6.05 -1.57 1.55
N ILE A 24 -6.30 -2.15 2.72
CA ILE A 24 -7.29 -3.21 2.91
C ILE A 24 -8.62 -2.54 3.30
N LEU A 25 -9.72 -2.91 2.64
CA LEU A 25 -11.05 -2.45 2.99
C LEU A 25 -11.74 -3.41 3.97
N LYS A 26 -12.66 -2.87 4.76
CA LYS A 26 -13.69 -3.66 5.42
C LYS A 26 -14.72 -4.09 4.37
N GLU A 27 -15.49 -5.14 4.65
CA GLU A 27 -16.60 -5.61 3.80
C GLU A 27 -17.55 -4.45 3.40
N THR A 28 -17.87 -3.57 4.34
CA THR A 28 -18.71 -2.37 4.10
C THR A 28 -18.11 -1.37 3.10
N GLY A 29 -16.82 -1.47 2.81
CA GLY A 29 -16.12 -0.65 1.83
C GLY A 29 -16.00 -1.29 0.45
N GLU A 30 -16.22 -2.60 0.31
CA GLU A 30 -15.87 -3.34 -0.92
C GLU A 30 -16.73 -2.98 -2.13
N SER A 31 -18.01 -2.69 -1.90
CA SER A 31 -18.98 -2.29 -2.93
C SER A 31 -18.86 -0.81 -3.34
N ARG A 32 -17.98 -0.04 -2.67
CA ARG A 32 -17.81 1.39 -2.98
C ARG A 32 -16.95 1.57 -4.23
N ASP A 33 -17.27 2.61 -4.99
CA ASP A 33 -16.43 3.03 -6.11
C ASP A 33 -15.00 3.38 -5.64
N ARG A 34 -14.01 2.73 -6.25
CA ARG A 34 -12.61 2.79 -5.80
C ARG A 34 -11.97 4.15 -6.07
N LYS A 35 -12.39 4.85 -7.11
CA LYS A 35 -11.90 6.18 -7.45
C LYS A 35 -12.40 7.21 -6.44
N ASN A 36 -13.70 7.21 -6.16
CA ASN A 36 -14.30 8.08 -5.15
C ASN A 36 -13.70 7.80 -3.77
N LEU A 37 -13.52 6.54 -3.39
CA LEU A 37 -12.91 6.19 -2.12
C LEU A 37 -11.45 6.67 -2.02
N SER A 38 -10.67 6.57 -3.10
CA SER A 38 -9.29 7.08 -3.14
C SER A 38 -9.25 8.60 -2.94
N ASN A 39 -10.18 9.33 -3.55
CA ASN A 39 -10.31 10.78 -3.37
C ASN A 39 -10.69 11.14 -1.92
N GLU A 40 -11.65 10.42 -1.33
CA GLU A 40 -12.03 10.60 0.07
C GLU A 40 -10.86 10.35 1.03
N ILE A 41 -10.09 9.28 0.81
CA ILE A 41 -8.88 8.98 1.60
C ILE A 41 -7.89 10.14 1.50
N ASN A 42 -7.58 10.60 0.29
CA ASN A 42 -6.65 11.71 0.09
C ASN A 42 -7.17 13.03 0.66
N GLN A 43 -8.48 13.27 0.64
CA GLN A 43 -9.07 14.43 1.29
C GLN A 43 -8.90 14.36 2.80
N MET A 44 -9.22 13.22 3.43
CA MET A 44 -9.01 13.02 4.87
C MET A 44 -7.54 13.21 5.28
N ILE A 45 -6.60 12.69 4.49
CA ILE A 45 -5.16 12.88 4.74
C ILE A 45 -4.78 14.37 4.63
N SER A 46 -5.30 15.06 3.62
CA SER A 46 -5.08 16.50 3.43
C SER A 46 -5.59 17.32 4.60
N ASP A 47 -6.74 16.94 5.16
CA ASP A 47 -7.37 17.66 6.26
C ASP A 47 -6.66 17.42 7.59
N GLN A 48 -6.10 16.21 7.80
CA GLN A 48 -5.43 15.85 9.06
C GLN A 48 -3.93 16.18 9.10
N ILE A 49 -3.23 16.01 7.98
CA ILE A 49 -1.76 16.14 7.92
C ILE A 49 -1.35 17.29 7.00
N GLY A 50 -2.10 17.49 5.91
CA GLY A 50 -1.84 18.54 4.93
C GLY A 50 -1.67 18.00 3.51
N PRO A 51 -1.76 18.86 2.49
CA PRO A 51 -1.67 18.45 1.09
C PRO A 51 -0.38 17.72 0.70
N ILE A 52 0.71 17.96 1.44
CA ILE A 52 2.02 17.32 1.21
C ILE A 52 2.01 15.82 1.50
N ALA A 53 1.08 15.34 2.33
CA ALA A 53 0.98 13.93 2.71
C ALA A 53 0.05 13.11 1.81
N LYS A 54 -0.56 13.72 0.78
CA LYS A 54 -1.44 13.02 -0.16
C LYS A 54 -0.68 11.87 -0.83
N LEU A 55 -1.39 10.76 -0.99
CA LEU A 55 -0.90 9.57 -1.67
C LEU A 55 -1.01 9.77 -3.18
N ASP A 56 0.09 9.56 -3.89
CA ASP A 56 0.13 9.56 -5.35
C ASP A 56 -0.48 8.27 -5.91
N LYS A 57 -0.30 7.15 -5.19
CA LYS A 57 -0.88 5.86 -5.55
C LYS A 57 -1.61 5.25 -4.37
N ILE A 58 -2.82 4.76 -4.60
CA ILE A 58 -3.61 3.98 -3.63
C ILE A 58 -3.99 2.66 -4.30
N GLN A 59 -3.36 1.57 -3.87
CA GLN A 59 -3.70 0.23 -4.32
C GLN A 59 -4.55 -0.45 -3.25
N PHE A 60 -5.74 -0.90 -3.65
CA PHE A 60 -6.56 -1.75 -2.80
C PHE A 60 -6.07 -3.19 -2.94
N VAL A 61 -5.84 -3.85 -1.80
CA VAL A 61 -5.24 -5.20 -1.72
C VAL A 61 -6.06 -6.06 -0.76
N THR A 62 -6.04 -7.38 -0.94
CA THR A 62 -6.75 -8.29 -0.03
C THR A 62 -6.01 -8.47 1.31
N GLY A 63 -4.70 -8.21 1.32
CA GLY A 63 -3.83 -8.45 2.45
C GLY A 63 -2.54 -7.63 2.40
N LEU A 64 -1.75 -7.71 3.47
CA LEU A 64 -0.43 -7.10 3.56
C LEU A 64 0.60 -8.17 3.94
N PRO A 65 1.86 -8.05 3.49
CA PRO A 65 2.91 -8.98 3.87
C PRO A 65 3.23 -8.80 5.34
N LYS A 66 2.78 -9.75 6.17
CA LYS A 66 2.96 -9.74 7.62
C LYS A 66 3.81 -10.92 8.08
N THR A 67 4.64 -10.68 9.09
CA THR A 67 5.32 -11.75 9.81
C THR A 67 4.31 -12.59 10.61
N ARG A 68 4.72 -13.77 11.09
CA ARG A 68 3.93 -14.56 12.06
C ARG A 68 3.59 -13.81 13.36
N SER A 69 4.33 -12.75 13.68
CA SER A 69 4.06 -11.84 14.81
C SER A 69 3.13 -10.67 14.44
N GLY A 70 2.60 -10.63 13.22
CA GLY A 70 1.68 -9.61 12.73
C GLY A 70 2.34 -8.31 12.26
N LYS A 71 3.67 -8.21 12.26
CA LYS A 71 4.38 -7.00 11.81
C LYS A 71 4.32 -6.90 10.29
N ILE A 72 3.89 -5.75 9.77
CA ILE A 72 3.90 -5.47 8.33
C ILE A 72 5.34 -5.31 7.84
N MET A 73 5.75 -6.13 6.88
CA MET A 73 7.06 -6.07 6.23
C MET A 73 7.08 -5.00 5.14
N ARG A 74 7.05 -3.73 5.54
CA ARG A 74 7.06 -2.56 4.62
C ARG A 74 8.22 -2.54 3.63
N ARG A 75 9.32 -3.23 3.93
CA ARG A 75 10.45 -3.39 3.01
C ARG A 75 10.05 -4.07 1.70
N ILE A 76 9.18 -5.08 1.75
CA ILE A 76 8.67 -5.79 0.56
C ILE A 76 7.79 -4.84 -0.26
N LEU A 77 6.86 -4.15 0.42
CA LEU A 77 5.99 -3.15 -0.21
C LEU A 77 6.78 -2.04 -0.90
N ARG A 78 7.85 -1.55 -0.27
CA ARG A 78 8.73 -0.53 -0.86
C ARG A 78 9.39 -1.04 -2.15
N LYS A 79 9.94 -2.26 -2.13
CA LYS A 79 10.53 -2.89 -3.31
C LYS A 79 9.52 -3.05 -4.45
N ILE A 80 8.27 -3.44 -4.11
CA ILE A 80 7.20 -3.48 -5.09
C ILE A 80 6.91 -2.09 -5.65
N ALA A 81 6.76 -1.07 -4.80
CA ALA A 81 6.49 0.30 -5.24
C ALA A 81 7.62 0.85 -6.16
N GLU A 82 8.88 0.56 -5.83
CA GLU A 82 10.07 0.88 -6.63
C GLU A 82 10.12 0.14 -7.98
N GLY A 83 9.38 -0.98 -8.12
CA GLY A 83 9.46 -1.85 -9.30
C GLY A 83 10.68 -2.76 -9.30
N ASP A 84 11.38 -2.91 -8.17
CA ASP A 84 12.52 -3.81 -8.00
C ASP A 84 12.06 -5.11 -7.34
N PHE A 85 11.93 -6.16 -8.15
CA PHE A 85 11.49 -7.49 -7.71
C PHE A 85 12.64 -8.49 -7.59
N SER A 86 13.89 -8.05 -7.75
CA SER A 86 15.04 -8.95 -7.82
C SER A 86 15.32 -9.65 -6.48
N ASN A 87 15.08 -8.95 -5.36
CA ASN A 87 15.38 -9.47 -4.04
C ASN A 87 14.52 -8.82 -2.94
N PHE A 88 13.61 -9.61 -2.38
CA PHE A 88 12.81 -9.24 -1.21
C PHE A 88 13.46 -9.64 0.12
N GLY A 89 14.75 -9.95 0.15
CA GLY A 89 15.48 -10.39 1.35
C GLY A 89 14.87 -11.66 1.96
N ASP A 90 15.10 -11.86 3.26
CA ASP A 90 14.46 -12.99 3.98
C ASP A 90 12.95 -12.77 4.11
N THR A 91 12.19 -13.73 3.56
CA THR A 91 10.72 -13.80 3.57
C THR A 91 10.20 -15.04 4.30
N THR A 92 11.07 -15.86 4.90
CA THR A 92 10.70 -17.12 5.58
C THR A 92 9.75 -16.94 6.75
N THR A 93 9.72 -15.73 7.33
CA THR A 93 8.86 -15.38 8.46
C THR A 93 7.47 -14.87 8.06
N LEU A 94 7.18 -14.76 6.76
CA LEU A 94 5.86 -14.35 6.29
C LEU A 94 4.79 -15.37 6.68
N LEU A 95 3.64 -14.85 7.13
CA LEU A 95 2.47 -15.66 7.42
C LEU A 95 1.82 -16.18 6.13
N ASN A 96 1.70 -15.31 5.14
CA ASN A 96 1.20 -15.64 3.81
C ASN A 96 2.17 -15.08 2.76
N PRO A 97 3.02 -15.90 2.14
CA PRO A 97 3.92 -15.46 1.08
C PRO A 97 3.21 -15.06 -0.23
N GLU A 98 2.08 -15.69 -0.57
CA GLU A 98 1.35 -15.49 -1.84
C GLU A 98 0.83 -14.05 -1.98
N ILE A 99 0.60 -13.36 -0.86
CA ILE A 99 0.16 -11.97 -0.88
C ILE A 99 1.18 -11.03 -1.56
N VAL A 100 2.46 -11.42 -1.58
CA VAL A 100 3.51 -10.63 -2.23
C VAL A 100 3.29 -10.61 -3.74
N ASP A 101 2.91 -11.75 -4.32
CA ASP A 101 2.66 -11.88 -5.75
C ASP A 101 1.36 -11.17 -6.15
N GLU A 102 0.28 -11.29 -5.37
CA GLU A 102 -0.96 -10.53 -5.60
C GLU A 102 -0.70 -9.02 -5.64
N ILE A 103 0.03 -8.50 -4.64
CA ILE A 103 0.33 -7.07 -4.56
C ILE A 103 1.21 -6.64 -5.75
N LYS A 104 2.16 -7.48 -6.15
CA LYS A 104 3.05 -7.22 -7.28
C LYS A 104 2.27 -7.17 -8.60
N GLU A 105 1.36 -8.10 -8.83
CA GLU A 105 0.52 -8.15 -10.04
C GLU A 105 -0.45 -6.96 -10.12
N GLY A 106 -1.00 -6.53 -8.98
CA GLY A 106 -1.90 -5.38 -8.89
C GLY A 106 -1.23 -4.00 -8.81
N ARG A 107 0.10 -3.92 -8.98
CA ARG A 107 0.87 -2.67 -8.83
C ARG A 107 0.40 -1.59 -9.80
N LEU A 108 0.26 -0.37 -9.30
CA LEU A 108 -0.06 0.86 -10.04
C LEU A 108 1.20 1.61 -10.48
#